data_AF-C3YKG6-F1
#
_entry.id   AF-C3YKG6-F1
#
_cell.length_a   1.000
_cell.length_b   1.000
_cell.length_c   1.000
_cell.angle_alpha   90.00
_cell.angle_beta   90.00
_cell.angle_gamma   90.00
#
_symmetry.space_group_name_H-M   'P 1'
#
loop_
_entity.id
_entity.type
_entity.pdbx_description
1 polymer ?
#
loop_
_entity_poly.entity_id
_entity_poly.type
_entity_poly.pdbx_seq_one_letter_code
_entity_poly.pdbx_strand_id
1 'polypeptide(L)'
;SKCSSIVVESGTWILYEDKDYMGKTYVLTKGQYSNPAKWTGDRDTISCLRCVADDTLTLFEHSNFNGRACTLTGQAPNLKRGDFNNKCSSIMVQQGTWVVYEHMNFRGKAHVLKPGDYSDCAKWGGME
;
A
#
# COMPACT_ATOMS: atom_id res chain seq x y z
N SER A 1 -24.79 -4.36 -11.14
CA SER A 1 -25.48 -3.95 -9.90
C SER A 1 -25.56 -2.45 -9.84
N LYS A 2 -26.49 -1.87 -9.07
CA LYS A 2 -26.53 -0.41 -8.86
C LYS A 2 -25.63 -0.03 -7.69
N CYS A 3 -24.63 0.81 -7.92
CA CYS A 3 -23.76 1.37 -6.89
C CYS A 3 -24.03 2.86 -6.79
N SER A 4 -24.64 3.29 -5.68
CA SER A 4 -25.08 4.67 -5.48
C SER A 4 -24.16 5.48 -4.57
N SER A 5 -23.26 4.84 -3.82
CA SER A 5 -22.26 5.53 -3.00
C SER A 5 -21.08 4.61 -2.67
N ILE A 6 -19.90 5.19 -2.45
CA ILE A 6 -18.65 4.50 -2.13
C ILE A 6 -17.87 5.31 -1.10
N VAL A 7 -17.26 4.63 -0.13
CA VAL A 7 -16.25 5.20 0.75
C VAL A 7 -14.95 4.44 0.52
N VAL A 8 -13.88 5.18 0.20
CA VAL A 8 -12.53 4.63 0.12
C VAL A 8 -11.79 5.03 1.39
N GLU A 9 -11.54 4.06 2.26
CA GLU A 9 -10.78 4.30 3.50
C GLU A 9 -9.27 4.40 3.25
N SER A 10 -8.76 3.61 2.30
CA SER A 10 -7.36 3.56 1.90
C SER A 10 -7.15 2.96 0.50
N GLY A 11 -5.98 3.21 -0.07
CA GLY A 11 -5.57 2.71 -1.39
C GLY A 11 -6.18 3.48 -2.56
N THR A 12 -5.79 3.07 -3.76
CA THR A 12 -6.33 3.54 -5.03
C THR A 12 -7.21 2.43 -5.60
N TRP A 13 -8.42 2.76 -6.03
CA TRP A 13 -9.38 1.79 -6.58
C TRP A 13 -9.78 2.18 -7.99
N ILE A 14 -9.93 1.18 -8.86
CA ILE A 14 -10.53 1.35 -10.19
C ILE A 14 -11.89 0.67 -10.18
N LEU A 15 -12.92 1.42 -10.50
CA LEU A 15 -14.26 0.93 -10.73
C LEU A 15 -14.44 0.65 -12.22
N TYR A 16 -15.20 -0.38 -12.55
CA TYR A 16 -15.52 -0.77 -13.91
C TYR A 16 -17.04 -0.85 -14.07
N GLU A 17 -17.56 -0.28 -15.15
CA GLU A 17 -19.00 -0.33 -15.45
C GLU A 17 -19.47 -1.75 -15.76
N ASP A 18 -18.64 -2.50 -16.49
CA ASP A 18 -18.97 -3.85 -16.94
C ASP A 18 -18.28 -4.92 -16.09
N LYS A 19 -18.69 -6.18 -16.32
CA LYS A 19 -18.06 -7.35 -15.70
C LYS A 19 -16.65 -7.56 -16.26
N ASP A 20 -15.88 -8.41 -15.59
CA ASP A 20 -14.57 -8.89 -16.06
C ASP A 20 -13.55 -7.77 -16.34
N TYR A 21 -13.62 -6.67 -15.59
CA TYR A 21 -12.73 -5.51 -15.70
C TYR A 21 -12.79 -4.81 -17.06
N MET A 22 -13.99 -4.75 -17.66
CA MET A 22 -14.25 -4.11 -18.94
C MET A 22 -15.08 -2.82 -18.79
N GLY A 23 -15.25 -2.10 -19.89
CA GLY A 23 -16.09 -0.90 -19.95
C GLY A 23 -15.39 0.38 -19.48
N LYS A 24 -16.17 1.42 -19.17
CA LYS A 24 -15.63 2.68 -18.63
C LYS A 24 -15.04 2.45 -17.23
N THR A 25 -13.96 3.18 -16.94
CA THR A 25 -13.23 3.09 -15.68
C THR A 25 -13.22 4.40 -14.92
N TYR A 26 -13.24 4.30 -13.60
CA TYR A 26 -13.17 5.45 -12.69
C TYR A 26 -12.15 5.18 -11.58
N VAL A 27 -11.19 6.09 -11.40
CA VAL A 27 -10.15 5.98 -10.37
C VAL A 27 -10.59 6.74 -9.12
N LEU A 28 -10.59 6.07 -7.98
CA LEU A 28 -10.96 6.63 -6.69
C LEU A 28 -9.79 6.50 -5.71
N THR A 29 -9.48 7.59 -5.04
CA THR A 29 -8.57 7.64 -3.88
C THR A 29 -9.38 7.81 -2.60
N LYS A 30 -8.70 7.80 -1.44
CA LYS A 30 -9.32 8.03 -0.12
C LYS A 30 -10.32 9.18 -0.15
N GLY A 31 -11.57 8.90 0.23
CA GLY A 31 -12.66 9.87 0.16
C GLY A 31 -14.05 9.25 0.28
N GLN A 32 -15.05 10.13 0.40
CA GLN A 32 -16.46 9.75 0.42
C GLN A 32 -17.12 10.23 -0.87
N TYR A 33 -17.74 9.29 -1.58
CA TYR A 33 -18.40 9.54 -2.85
C TYR A 33 -19.88 9.18 -2.71
N SER A 34 -20.70 10.19 -2.46
CA SER A 34 -22.12 10.02 -2.13
C SER A 34 -23.04 9.79 -3.33
N ASN A 35 -22.54 9.95 -4.56
CA ASN A 35 -23.28 9.70 -5.80
C ASN A 35 -22.32 9.51 -6.99
N PRO A 36 -22.79 8.97 -8.15
CA PRO A 36 -21.94 8.74 -9.31
C PRO A 36 -21.22 9.97 -9.87
N ALA A 37 -21.84 11.14 -9.81
CA ALA A 37 -21.21 12.38 -10.27
C ALA A 37 -19.93 12.71 -9.47
N LYS A 38 -19.82 12.27 -8.20
CA LYS A 38 -18.61 12.47 -7.38
C LYS A 38 -17.41 11.67 -7.86
N TRP A 39 -17.60 10.54 -8.53
CA TRP A 39 -16.52 9.79 -9.20
C TRP A 39 -16.56 9.97 -10.73
N THR A 40 -17.19 11.04 -11.23
CA THR A 40 -17.35 11.37 -12.66
C THR A 40 -18.11 10.33 -13.49
N GLY A 41 -18.89 9.47 -12.84
CA GLY A 41 -19.74 8.48 -13.51
C GLY A 41 -21.07 9.06 -13.98
N ASP A 42 -21.46 8.73 -15.21
CA ASP A 42 -22.75 9.13 -15.79
C ASP A 42 -23.91 8.23 -15.34
N ARG A 43 -23.59 7.05 -14.78
CA ARG A 43 -24.54 6.00 -14.39
C ARG A 43 -24.19 5.37 -13.05
N ASP A 44 -25.17 4.77 -12.41
CA ASP A 44 -25.03 3.99 -11.18
C ASP A 44 -24.61 2.53 -11.44
N THR A 45 -24.14 2.22 -12.64
CA THR A 45 -23.82 0.85 -13.07
C THR A 45 -22.35 0.54 -12.84
N ILE A 46 -21.98 0.17 -11.61
CA ILE A 46 -20.66 -0.39 -11.31
C ILE A 46 -20.81 -1.90 -11.13
N SER A 47 -20.04 -2.67 -11.91
CA SER A 47 -20.16 -4.13 -11.93
C SER A 47 -18.97 -4.83 -11.30
N CYS A 48 -17.78 -4.22 -11.30
CA CYS A 48 -16.64 -4.73 -10.55
C CYS A 48 -15.67 -3.63 -10.12
N LEU A 49 -14.81 -3.95 -9.15
CA LEU A 49 -13.80 -3.06 -8.59
C LEU A 49 -12.44 -3.77 -8.60
N ARG A 50 -11.37 -3.02 -8.81
CA ARG A 50 -9.98 -3.47 -8.69
C ARG A 50 -9.22 -2.54 -7.76
N CYS A 51 -8.62 -3.08 -6.71
CA CYS A 51 -7.62 -2.33 -5.95
C CYS A 51 -6.36 -2.18 -6.80
N VAL A 52 -5.90 -0.96 -6.98
CA VAL A 52 -4.54 -0.66 -7.41
C VAL A 52 -3.74 -0.65 -6.13
N ALA A 53 -3.01 -1.73 -5.88
CA ALA A 53 -2.10 -1.79 -4.75
C ALA A 53 -0.96 -0.81 -5.01
N ASP A 54 -1.13 0.43 -4.55
CA ASP A 54 -0.05 1.41 -4.37
C ASP A 54 0.59 1.18 -2.99
N ASP A 55 0.80 -0.09 -2.61
CA ASP A 55 1.49 -0.43 -1.38
C ASP A 55 2.86 0.25 -1.43
N THR A 56 3.09 1.19 -0.53
CA THR A 56 4.30 2.01 -0.52
C THR A 56 4.90 1.98 0.87
N LEU A 57 6.16 1.57 0.94
CA LEU A 57 6.94 1.50 2.16
C LEU A 57 8.33 2.04 1.89
N THR A 58 8.83 2.87 2.80
CA THR A 58 10.19 3.42 2.73
C THR A 58 11.03 2.90 3.88
N LEU A 59 12.17 2.28 3.54
CA LEU A 59 13.19 1.84 4.46
C LEU A 59 14.24 2.95 4.62
N PHE A 60 14.73 3.15 5.84
CA PHE A 60 15.78 4.12 6.15
C PHE A 60 16.96 3.45 6.83
N GLU A 61 18.16 3.90 6.46
CA GLU A 61 19.42 3.31 6.93
C GLU A 61 19.66 3.57 8.42
N HIS A 62 19.19 4.70 8.95
CA HIS A 62 19.34 5.05 10.36
C HIS A 62 17.98 5.21 11.03
N SER A 63 17.98 5.18 12.37
CA SER A 63 16.81 5.46 13.19
C SER A 63 16.28 6.88 12.96
N ASN A 64 15.02 7.10 13.31
CA ASN A 64 14.31 8.38 13.13
C ASN A 64 14.29 8.88 11.68
N PHE A 65 14.22 7.97 10.71
CA PHE A 65 14.06 8.27 9.28
C PHE A 65 15.24 9.02 8.65
N ASN A 66 16.46 8.72 9.10
CA ASN A 66 17.70 9.35 8.63
C ASN A 66 18.54 8.41 7.75
N GLY A 67 19.56 8.98 7.10
CA GLY A 67 20.48 8.24 6.24
C GLY A 67 19.92 8.05 4.83
N ARG A 68 20.41 7.03 4.11
CA ARG A 68 19.84 6.67 2.82
C ARG A 68 18.40 6.20 3.01
N ALA A 69 17.59 6.35 1.97
CA ALA A 69 16.21 5.89 1.93
C ALA A 69 15.97 5.02 0.68
N CYS A 70 15.13 3.99 0.82
CA CYS A 70 14.70 3.14 -0.29
C CYS A 70 13.19 2.93 -0.23
N THR A 71 12.47 3.46 -1.21
CA THR A 71 11.02 3.31 -1.34
C THR A 71 10.68 2.10 -2.21
N LEU A 72 9.79 1.26 -1.72
CA LEU A 72 9.27 0.07 -2.36
C LEU A 72 7.78 0.29 -2.65
N THR A 73 7.36 0.03 -3.88
CA THR A 73 5.97 0.19 -4.34
C THR A 73 5.30 -1.16 -4.67
N GLY A 74 5.72 -2.22 -3.98
CA GLY A 74 5.29 -3.60 -4.23
C GLY A 74 6.25 -4.64 -3.64
N GLN A 75 6.03 -5.92 -3.94
CA GLN A 75 6.82 -7.02 -3.39
C GLN A 75 8.32 -6.89 -3.73
N ALA A 76 9.17 -6.96 -2.71
CA ALA A 76 10.62 -6.93 -2.84
C ALA A 76 11.24 -8.17 -2.16
N PRO A 77 11.36 -9.31 -2.86
CA PRO A 77 11.89 -10.56 -2.27
C PRO A 77 13.36 -10.44 -1.84
N ASN A 78 14.09 -9.44 -2.37
CA ASN A 78 15.48 -9.20 -2.05
C ASN A 78 15.82 -7.71 -2.05
N LEU A 79 16.27 -7.19 -0.91
CA LEU A 79 16.69 -5.79 -0.73
C LEU A 79 18.09 -5.49 -1.31
N LYS A 80 18.78 -6.48 -1.88
CA LYS A 80 20.11 -6.30 -2.51
C LYS A 80 20.13 -5.26 -3.62
N ARG A 81 19.00 -5.04 -4.32
CA ARG A 81 18.93 -4.05 -5.40
C ARG A 81 19.09 -2.60 -4.90
N GLY A 82 18.91 -2.36 -3.60
CA GLY A 82 19.15 -1.07 -2.95
C GLY A 82 20.31 -1.05 -1.95
N ASP A 83 21.08 -2.13 -1.79
CA ASP A 83 22.12 -2.26 -0.74
C ASP A 83 21.59 -1.97 0.69
N PHE A 84 20.33 -2.36 0.95
CA PHE A 84 19.64 -2.15 2.23
C PHE A 84 19.63 -3.38 3.14
N ASN A 85 20.25 -4.47 2.70
CA ASN A 85 20.29 -5.71 3.46
C ASN A 85 21.03 -5.51 4.80
N ASN A 86 20.37 -5.82 5.91
CA ASN A 86 20.86 -5.61 7.28
C ASN A 86 21.25 -4.16 7.62
N LYS A 87 20.75 -3.17 6.87
CA LYS A 87 21.03 -1.75 7.12
C LYS A 87 19.78 -0.96 7.50
N CYS A 88 18.60 -1.58 7.52
CA CYS A 88 17.37 -0.88 7.84
C CYS A 88 17.22 -0.70 9.36
N SER A 89 17.11 0.56 9.81
CA SER A 89 16.90 0.90 11.22
C SER A 89 15.60 1.65 11.50
N SER A 90 14.94 2.20 10.48
CA SER A 90 13.58 2.74 10.61
C SER A 90 12.76 2.56 9.33
N ILE A 91 11.43 2.53 9.48
CA ILE A 91 10.48 2.21 8.40
C ILE A 91 9.31 3.18 8.45
N MET A 92 8.92 3.70 7.28
CA MET A 92 7.68 4.44 7.10
C MET A 92 6.77 3.68 6.15
N VAL A 93 5.59 3.30 6.62
CA VAL A 93 4.58 2.65 5.78
C VAL A 93 3.57 3.72 5.36
N GLN A 94 3.71 4.20 4.12
CA GLN A 94 2.79 5.21 3.60
C GLN A 94 1.44 4.61 3.23
N GLN A 95 1.46 3.45 2.56
CA GLN A 95 0.26 2.78 2.05
C GLN A 95 0.42 1.26 2.06
N GLY A 96 -0.70 0.55 2.22
CA GLY A 96 -0.72 -0.90 2.24
C GLY A 96 -0.46 -1.51 3.62
N THR A 97 -0.58 -2.83 3.69
CA THR A 97 -0.13 -3.63 4.85
C THR A 97 1.04 -4.49 4.39
N TRP A 98 2.18 -4.34 5.06
CA TRP A 98 3.42 -4.98 4.66
C TRP A 98 3.78 -6.10 5.63
N VAL A 99 4.36 -7.17 5.09
CA VAL A 99 5.00 -8.21 5.90
C VAL A 99 6.50 -8.11 5.67
N VAL A 100 7.22 -7.73 6.71
CA VAL A 100 8.68 -7.63 6.69
C VAL A 100 9.26 -8.88 7.33
N TYR A 101 10.27 -9.46 6.69
CA TYR A 101 10.94 -10.68 7.12
C TYR A 101 12.38 -10.38 7.53
N GLU A 102 12.84 -11.03 8.59
CA GLU A 102 14.21 -10.91 9.11
C GLU A 102 15.27 -11.39 8.10
N HIS A 103 14.95 -12.39 7.28
CA HIS A 103 15.86 -12.95 6.29
C HIS A 103 15.31 -12.82 4.87
N MET A 104 16.22 -12.84 3.89
CA MET A 104 15.90 -12.82 2.46
C MET A 104 14.96 -13.97 2.07
N ASN A 105 14.23 -13.80 0.96
CA ASN A 105 13.31 -14.79 0.42
C ASN A 105 12.17 -15.17 1.38
N PHE A 106 11.67 -14.22 2.16
CA PHE A 106 10.53 -14.37 3.06
C PHE A 106 10.76 -15.40 4.19
N ARG A 107 11.94 -15.37 4.82
CA ARG A 107 12.35 -16.32 5.87
C ARG A 107 12.63 -15.60 7.20
N GLY A 108 12.68 -16.37 8.29
CA GLY A 108 12.91 -15.83 9.64
C GLY A 108 11.64 -15.26 10.26
N LYS A 109 11.80 -14.41 11.29
CA LYS A 109 10.66 -13.77 11.96
C LYS A 109 9.94 -12.81 11.00
N ALA A 110 8.61 -12.85 11.02
CA ALA A 110 7.76 -12.01 10.19
C ALA A 110 7.05 -10.95 11.05
N HIS A 111 7.01 -9.72 10.54
CA HIS A 111 6.40 -8.57 11.19
C HIS A 111 5.37 -7.94 10.27
N VAL A 112 4.13 -7.82 10.74
CA VAL A 112 3.04 -7.16 10.01
C VAL A 112 3.06 -5.67 10.35
N LEU A 113 3.32 -4.83 9.34
CA LEU A 113 3.33 -3.38 9.45
C LEU A 113 2.10 -2.80 8.77
N LYS A 114 1.36 -1.98 9.51
CA LYS A 114 0.26 -1.18 8.99
C LYS A 114 0.77 0.23 8.65
N PRO A 115 0.00 1.05 7.93
CA PRO A 115 0.38 2.44 7.70
C PRO A 115 0.76 3.15 9.00
N GLY A 116 1.93 3.77 9.03
CA GLY A 116 2.50 4.37 10.23
C GLY A 116 4.02 4.55 10.19
N ASP A 117 4.51 5.24 11.22
CA ASP A 117 5.89 5.66 11.37
C ASP A 117 6.60 4.84 12.44
N TYR A 118 7.59 4.06 12.01
CA TYR A 118 8.37 3.20 12.88
C TYR A 118 9.81 3.71 12.94
N SER A 119 10.10 4.56 13.93
CA SER A 119 11.38 5.27 14.10
C SER A 119 12.57 4.37 14.46
N ASP A 120 12.32 3.13 14.88
CA ASP A 120 13.32 2.17 15.35
C ASP A 120 12.72 0.75 15.29
N CYS A 121 13.56 -0.27 15.37
CA CYS A 121 13.12 -1.65 15.22
C CYS A 121 12.25 -2.17 16.36
N ALA A 122 12.36 -1.59 17.56
CA ALA A 122 11.50 -1.96 18.68
C ALA A 122 10.04 -1.63 18.39
N LYS A 123 9.75 -0.58 17.61
CA LYS A 123 8.37 -0.22 17.23
C LYS A 123 7.66 -1.24 16.36
N TRP A 124 8.37 -2.10 15.64
CA TRP A 124 7.77 -3.25 14.95
C TRP A 124 8.05 -4.60 15.61
N GLY A 125 8.64 -4.61 16.81
CA GLY A 125 8.96 -5.82 17.56
C GLY A 125 10.19 -6.57 17.05
N GLY A 126 11.05 -5.89 16.28
CA GLY A 126 12.43 -6.33 16.03
C GLY A 126 13.26 -6.21 17.30
N MET A 127 14.17 -7.15 17.52
CA MET A 127 15.24 -7.00 18.51
C MET A 127 16.46 -6.45 17.77
N GLU A 128 17.14 -5.45 18.36
CA GLU A 128 18.46 -4.99 17.89
C GLU A 128 19.50 -6.11 17.94
#